data_AF-A0A263BPX5-F1
#
_entry.id   AF-A0A263BPX5-F1
#
_cell.length_a   1.000
_cell.length_b   1.000
_cell.length_c   1.000
_cell.angle_alpha   90.00
_cell.angle_beta   90.00
_cell.angle_gamma   90.00
#
_symmetry.space_group_name_H-M   'P 1'
#
loop_
_entity.id
_entity.type
_entity.pdbx_description
1 polymer ?
#
loop_
_entity_poly.entity_id
_entity_poly.type
_entity_poly.pdbx_seq_one_letter_code
_entity_poly.pdbx_strand_id
1 'polypeptide(L)' 'MGLGAGSIAIIAIVAIIIFGPKKLPELGKAAGNTLREFKNATKGLADDDDNKDEKK' A
#
# COMPACT_ATOMS: atom_id res chain seq x y z
N MET A 1 12.84 0.13 -27.35
CA MET A 1 13.54 1.04 -26.42
C MET A 1 12.57 1.32 -25.27
N GLY A 2 12.46 0.37 -24.33
CA GLY A 2 11.48 0.46 -23.24
C GLY A 2 11.88 1.55 -22.25
N LEU A 3 10.94 1.95 -21.40
CA LEU A 3 11.21 2.79 -20.23
C LEU A 3 12.20 2.04 -19.33
N GLY A 4 13.49 2.23 -19.59
CA GLY A 4 14.55 1.61 -18.82
C GLY A 4 14.58 2.20 -17.41
N ALA A 5 15.17 1.48 -16.46
CA ALA A 5 15.28 1.88 -15.07
C ALA A 5 15.80 3.33 -14.89
N GLY A 6 16.63 3.83 -15.80
CA GLY A 6 17.09 5.22 -15.82
C GLY A 6 15.98 6.27 -16.00
N SER A 7 14.98 6.00 -16.85
CA SER A 7 13.86 6.93 -17.06
C SER A 7 12.97 7.07 -15.82
N ILE A 8 12.71 5.95 -15.13
CA ILE A 8 11.97 5.93 -13.86
C ILE A 8 12.74 6.67 -12.77
N ALA A 9 14.07 6.49 -12.70
CA ALA A 9 14.91 7.18 -11.73
C ALA A 9 14.87 8.70 -11.88
N ILE A 10 14.88 9.22 -13.12
CA ILE A 10 14.78 10.67 -13.38
C ILE A 10 13.44 11.22 -12.89
N ILE A 11 12.33 10.54 -13.19
CA ILE A 11 10.99 10.94 -12.73
C ILE A 11 10.92 10.94 -11.21
N ALA A 12 11.49 9.92 -10.56
CA ALA A 12 11.54 9.83 -9.10
C ALA A 12 12.34 10.98 -8.48
N ILE A 13 13.46 11.39 -9.08
CA ILE A 13 14.24 12.54 -8.61
C ILE A 13 13.44 13.83 -8.71
N VAL A 14 12.78 14.09 -9.84
CA VAL A 14 11.94 15.28 -10.01
C VAL A 14 10.78 15.28 -9.00
N ALA A 15 10.14 14.13 -8.80
CA ALA A 15 9.08 13.99 -7.79
C ALA A 15 9.60 14.27 -6.37
N ILE A 16 10.80 13.78 -6.02
CA ILE A 16 11.43 14.05 -4.72
C ILE A 16 11.77 15.53 -4.54
N ILE A 17 12.11 16.26 -5.59
CA ILE A 17 12.35 17.72 -5.49
C ILE A 17 11.03 18.45 -5.19
N ILE A 18 9.94 18.07 -5.85
CA ILE A 18 8.63 18.72 -5.67
C ILE A 18 8.01 18.37 -4.31
N PHE A 19 7.99 17.09 -3.96
CA PHE A 19 7.35 16.62 -2.74
C PHE A 19 8.29 16.61 -1.52
N GLY A 20 9.59 16.52 -1.72
CA GLY A 20 10.59 16.36 -0.67
C GLY A 20 10.80 14.89 -0.26
N PRO A 21 12.04 14.47 0.05
CA PRO A 21 12.35 13.08 0.37
C PRO A 21 11.68 12.58 1.66
N LYS A 22 11.27 13.50 2.56
CA LYS A 22 10.57 13.16 3.81
C LYS A 22 9.09 12.84 3.59
N LYS A 23 8.45 13.34 2.53
CA LYS A 23 7.02 13.08 2.29
C LYS A 23 6.75 11.66 1.80
N LEU A 24 7.65 11.07 1.02
CA LEU A 24 7.51 9.69 0.56
C LEU A 24 7.38 8.66 1.71
N PRO A 25 8.28 8.62 2.72
CA PRO A 25 8.13 7.70 3.84
C PRO A 25 6.93 8.04 4.75
N GLU A 26 6.54 9.31 4.83
CA GLU A 26 5.36 9.74 5.59
C GLU A 26 4.06 9.25 4.94
N LEU A 27 3.92 9.42 3.62
CA LEU A 27 2.82 8.88 2.81
C LEU A 27 2.79 7.35 2.87
N GLY A 28 3.96 6.69 2.78
CA GLY A 28 4.06 5.24 2.90
C GLY A 28 3.63 4.72 4.29
N LYS A 29 3.98 5.42 5.37
CA LYS A 29 3.52 5.09 6.73
C LYS A 29 2.01 5.27 6.87
N ALA A 30 1.47 6.38 6.38
CA ALA A 30 0.03 6.65 6.43
C ALA A 30 -0.76 5.60 5.64
N ALA A 31 -0.39 5.36 4.37
CA ALA A 31 -1.01 4.34 3.53
C ALA A 31 -0.84 2.93 4.13
N GLY A 32 0.34 2.61 4.68
CA GLY A 32 0.61 1.33 5.32
C GLY A 32 -0.26 1.07 6.55
N ASN A 33 -0.51 2.09 7.36
CA ASN A 33 -1.44 2.00 8.50
C ASN A 33 -2.87 1.75 8.02
N THR A 34 -3.33 2.48 6.99
CA THR A 34 -4.66 2.25 6.38
C THR A 34 -4.79 0.84 5.81
N LEU A 35 -3.79 0.36 5.08
CA LEU A 35 -3.80 -1.00 4.53
C LEU A 35 -3.78 -2.07 5.63
N ARG A 36 -3.08 -1.82 6.74
CA ARG A 36 -3.05 -2.72 7.91
C ARG A 36 -4.42 -2.79 8.59
N GLU A 37 -5.06 -1.65 8.81
CA GLU A 37 -6.41 -1.58 9.38
C GLU A 37 -7.43 -2.24 8.45
N PHE A 38 -7.37 -1.96 7.14
CA PHE A 38 -8.21 -2.59 6.13
C PHE A 38 -8.05 -4.11 6.14
N LYS A 39 -6.81 -4.61 6.15
CA LYS A 39 -6.53 -6.06 6.26
C LYS A 39 -7.14 -6.67 7.52
N ASN A 40 -7.02 -6.02 8.66
CA ASN A 40 -7.56 -6.52 9.93
C ASN A 40 -9.10 -6.56 9.92
N ALA A 41 -9.74 -5.52 9.39
CA ALA A 41 -11.18 -5.47 9.23
C ALA A 41 -11.69 -6.58 8.29
N THR A 42 -11.05 -6.74 7.14
CA THR A 42 -11.42 -7.78 6.17
C THR A 42 -11.18 -9.18 6.72
N LYS A 43 -10.12 -9.40 7.53
CA LYS A 43 -9.88 -10.70 8.16
C LYS A 43 -10.98 -11.09 9.14
N GLY A 44 -11.47 -10.15 9.94
CA GLY A 44 -12.60 -10.40 10.85
C GLY A 44 -13.90 -10.74 10.12
N LEU A 45 -14.12 -10.18 8.93
CA LEU A 45 -15.28 -10.49 8.08
C LEU A 45 -15.17 -11.86 7.40
N ALA A 46 -13.97 -12.24 6.95
CA ALA A 46 -13.73 -13.54 6.32
C ALA A 46 -13.84 -14.70 7.32
N ASP A 47 -13.34 -14.52 8.54
CA ASP A 47 -13.38 -15.55 9.60
C ASP A 47 -14.81 -15.86 10.08
N ASP A 48 -15.72 -14.88 9.99
CA ASP A 48 -17.14 -15.01 10.37
C ASP A 48 -18.00 -15.72 9.29
N ASP A 49 -17.46 -15.84 8.06
CA ASP A 49 -18.09 -16.58 6.95
C ASP A 49 -17.67 -18.06 6.97
N ASP A 50 -16.41 -18.36 7.28
CA ASP A 50 -15.90 -19.75 7.38
C ASP A 50 -16.51 -20.56 8.55
N ASN A 51 -17.03 -19.92 9.61
CA ASN A 51 -17.62 -20.62 10.76
C ASN A 51 -19.12 -20.99 10.58
N LYS A 52 -19.77 -20.53 9.51
CA LYS A 52 -21.20 -20.85 9.25
C LYS A 52 -21.42 -22.15 8.48
N ASP A 53 -20.38 -22.71 7.86
CA ASP A 53 -20.50 -23.92 7.04
C ASP A 53 -20.25 -25.24 7.81
N GLU A 54 -19.82 -25.20 9.08
CA GLU A 54 -19.59 -26.41 9.90
C GLU A 54 -20.80 -26.83 10.77
N LYS A 55 -21.95 -26.15 10.64
CA LYS A 55 -23.21 -26.48 11.33
C LYS A 55 -24.40 -26.60 10.37
N LYS A 56 -24.26 -27.38 9.30
CA LYS A 56 -25.40 -27.95 8.57
C LYS A 56 -25.25 -29.45 8.38
#